data_AF-A0A8R1J1Y9-F1
#
_entry.id   AF-A0A8R1J1Y9-F1
#
_cell.length_a   1.000
_cell.length_b   1.000
_cell.length_c   1.000
_cell.angle_alpha   90.00
_cell.angle_beta   90.00
_cell.angle_gamma   90.00
#
_symmetry.space_group_name_H-M   'P 1'
#
loop_
_entity.id
_entity.type
_entity.pdbx_description
1 polymer ?
#
loop_
_entity_poly.entity_id
_entity_poly.type
_entity_poly.pdbx_seq_one_letter_code
_entity_poly.pdbx_strand_id
1 'polypeptide(L)'
;MRVANGQVAAASILAMQTFDFDRQKYSIDNLKEGASCRILFAYGSKDFLIDEKDSEEVANYIGRNHHIIDSKKNEDSAIFELRRSFKEGHLTGTANFANEGHYLQKTHPKFIVEAIDSMFENK
;
A
#
# COMPACT_ATOMS: atom_id res chain seq x y z
N MET A 1 -2.60 -12.52 16.00
CA MET A 1 -1.42 -11.66 16.22
C MET A 1 -0.73 -12.10 17.51
N ARG A 2 0.55 -12.51 17.49
CA ARG A 2 1.33 -12.71 18.72
C ARG A 2 2.12 -11.42 18.95
N VAL A 3 1.75 -10.66 19.96
CA VAL A 3 2.43 -9.41 20.34
C VAL A 3 3.16 -9.59 21.66
N ALA A 4 4.25 -8.85 21.84
CA ALA A 4 5.16 -9.03 22.97
C ALA A 4 4.49 -8.75 24.33
N ASN A 5 3.50 -7.85 24.39
CA ASN A 5 2.72 -7.56 25.59
C ASN A 5 1.35 -6.92 25.25
N GLY A 6 0.50 -6.77 26.27
CA GLY A 6 -0.85 -6.20 26.12
C GLY A 6 -0.89 -4.72 25.75
N GLN A 7 0.17 -3.94 26.02
CA GLN A 7 0.23 -2.54 25.59
C GLN A 7 0.45 -2.43 24.08
N VAL A 8 1.29 -3.28 23.50
CA VAL A 8 1.48 -3.38 22.05
C VAL A 8 0.18 -3.85 21.39
N ALA A 9 -0.55 -4.79 22.01
CA ALA A 9 -1.87 -5.19 21.54
C ALA A 9 -2.84 -4.00 21.50
N ALA A 10 -2.94 -3.26 22.60
CA ALA A 10 -3.85 -2.14 22.75
C ALA A 10 -3.52 -0.99 21.79
N ALA A 11 -2.23 -0.67 21.59
CA ALA A 11 -1.80 0.36 20.64
C ALA A 11 -2.17 -0.01 19.19
N SER A 12 -1.99 -1.27 18.80
CA SER A 12 -2.39 -1.75 17.47
C SER A 12 -3.91 -1.70 17.28
N ILE A 13 -4.68 -2.09 18.29
CA ILE A 13 -6.15 -2.05 18.24
C ILE A 13 -6.67 -0.61 18.21
N LEU A 14 -6.05 0.30 18.96
CA LEU A 14 -6.49 1.69 19.03
C LEU A 14 -6.48 2.35 17.64
N ALA A 15 -5.40 2.18 16.88
CA ALA A 15 -5.32 2.71 15.52
C ALA A 15 -6.41 2.14 14.60
N MET A 16 -6.79 0.87 14.78
CA MET A 16 -7.89 0.25 14.02
C MET A 16 -9.26 0.80 14.44
N GLN A 17 -9.45 1.12 15.72
CA GLN A 17 -10.71 1.66 16.24
C GLN A 17 -10.89 3.16 15.99
N THR A 18 -9.79 3.90 15.88
CA THR A 18 -9.79 5.36 15.68
C THR A 18 -9.38 5.75 14.27
N PHE A 19 -9.41 4.83 13.32
CA PHE A 19 -9.12 5.14 11.93
C PHE A 19 -10.17 6.14 11.41
N ASP A 20 -9.69 7.32 11.03
CA ASP A 20 -10.49 8.40 10.46
C ASP A 20 -9.80 8.83 9.16
N PHE A 21 -10.25 8.24 8.05
CA PHE A 21 -9.64 8.47 6.76
C PHE A 21 -9.79 9.92 6.31
N ASP A 22 -10.92 10.56 6.61
CA ASP A 22 -11.19 11.95 6.23
C ASP A 22 -10.16 12.91 6.84
N ARG A 23 -9.75 12.68 8.10
CA ARG A 23 -8.66 13.46 8.72
C ARG A 23 -7.28 13.18 8.11
N GLN A 24 -7.07 11.98 7.57
CA GLN A 24 -5.80 11.61 6.94
C GLN A 24 -5.66 12.15 5.52
N LYS A 25 -6.76 12.48 4.83
CA LYS A 25 -6.76 13.08 3.48
C LYS A 25 -5.84 14.31 3.40
N TYR A 26 -5.89 15.20 4.40
CA TYR A 26 -5.00 16.37 4.46
C TYR A 26 -3.50 16.00 4.46
N SER A 27 -3.12 14.96 5.19
CA SER A 27 -1.73 14.47 5.19
C SER A 27 -1.34 13.88 3.83
N ILE A 28 -2.25 13.14 3.20
CA ILE A 28 -2.03 12.57 1.86
C ILE A 28 -1.92 13.68 0.81
N ASP A 29 -2.74 14.73 0.89
CA ASP A 29 -2.70 15.88 -0.01
C ASP A 29 -1.37 16.61 0.10
N ASN A 30 -0.89 16.85 1.32
CA ASN A 30 0.44 17.45 1.53
C ASN A 30 1.57 16.61 0.90
N LEU A 31 1.47 15.28 0.96
CA LEU A 31 2.45 14.39 0.32
C LEU A 31 2.36 14.45 -1.22
N LYS A 32 1.16 14.60 -1.78
CA LYS A 32 0.92 14.68 -3.22
C LYS A 32 1.30 16.04 -3.82
N GLU A 33 1.05 17.13 -3.09
CA GLU A 33 1.23 18.51 -3.57
C GLU A 33 2.60 19.10 -3.22
N GLY A 34 3.12 18.79 -2.03
CA GLY A 34 4.24 19.51 -1.42
C GLY A 34 5.61 18.87 -1.59
N ALA A 35 5.68 17.62 -2.06
CA ALA A 35 6.95 16.88 -2.13
C ALA A 35 7.06 16.09 -3.43
N SER A 36 8.28 15.99 -3.97
CA SER A 36 8.68 14.96 -4.94
C SER A 36 8.70 13.56 -4.30
N CYS A 37 7.74 13.27 -3.41
CA CYS A 37 7.63 12.02 -2.69
C CYS A 37 6.93 11.01 -3.58
N ARG A 38 7.56 9.85 -3.78
CA ARG A 38 6.89 8.71 -4.40
C ARG A 38 6.11 7.96 -3.31
N ILE A 39 4.87 7.61 -3.59
CA ILE A 39 3.95 6.91 -2.68
C ILE A 39 3.64 5.54 -3.27
N LEU A 40 3.88 4.50 -2.48
CA LEU A 40 3.43 3.13 -2.76
C LEU A 40 2.44 2.72 -1.66
N PHE A 41 1.23 2.34 -2.04
CA PHE A 41 0.23 1.82 -1.11
C PHE A 41 -0.19 0.40 -1.52
N ALA A 42 0.16 -0.59 -0.69
CA ALA A 42 -0.14 -2.00 -0.95
C ALA A 42 -0.88 -2.63 0.24
N TYR A 43 -1.94 -3.38 -0.03
CA TYR A 43 -2.75 -4.03 1.00
C TYR A 43 -3.27 -5.39 0.53
N GLY A 44 -3.66 -6.25 1.48
CA GLY A 44 -4.28 -7.54 1.21
C GLY A 44 -5.77 -7.52 1.50
N SER A 45 -6.60 -8.08 0.62
CA SER A 45 -8.06 -8.07 0.77
C SER A 45 -8.59 -8.98 1.89
N LYS A 46 -7.75 -9.90 2.39
CA LYS A 46 -8.08 -10.82 3.49
C LYS A 46 -7.42 -10.39 4.79
N ASP A 47 -7.05 -9.11 4.89
CA ASP A 47 -6.60 -8.53 6.14
C ASP A 47 -7.75 -8.54 7.17
N PHE A 48 -7.49 -9.11 8.34
CA PHE A 48 -8.47 -9.18 9.43
C PHE A 48 -8.38 -7.98 10.37
N LEU A 49 -7.42 -7.08 10.14
CA LEU A 49 -7.12 -5.94 10.98
C LEU A 49 -7.60 -4.62 10.37
N ILE A 50 -7.60 -4.52 9.05
CA ILE A 50 -8.00 -3.34 8.28
C ILE A 50 -9.05 -3.80 7.28
N ASP A 51 -10.19 -3.11 7.20
CA ASP A 51 -11.23 -3.45 6.24
C ASP A 51 -10.71 -3.21 4.81
N GLU A 52 -11.07 -4.11 3.89
CA GLU A 52 -10.74 -3.99 2.48
C GLU A 52 -11.28 -2.68 1.90
N LYS A 53 -12.50 -2.28 2.30
CA LYS A 53 -13.15 -1.07 1.80
C LYS A 53 -12.40 0.20 2.18
N ASP A 54 -11.92 0.26 3.42
CA ASP A 54 -11.13 1.40 3.90
C ASP A 54 -9.83 1.51 3.10
N SER A 55 -9.18 0.37 2.85
CA SER A 55 -7.96 0.31 2.04
C SER A 55 -8.21 0.68 0.58
N GLU A 56 -9.33 0.23 0.00
CA GLU A 56 -9.74 0.59 -1.35
C GLU A 56 -10.03 2.09 -1.48
N GLU A 57 -10.69 2.70 -0.49
CA GLU A 57 -10.93 4.15 -0.48
C GLU A 57 -9.61 4.93 -0.46
N VAL A 58 -8.65 4.51 0.37
CA VAL A 58 -7.30 5.08 0.44
C VAL A 58 -6.57 4.93 -0.89
N ALA A 59 -6.58 3.74 -1.49
CA ALA A 59 -5.89 3.46 -2.74
C ALA A 59 -6.41 4.36 -3.88
N ASN A 60 -7.74 4.47 -3.99
CA ASN A 60 -8.41 5.31 -4.99
C ASN A 60 -8.11 6.81 -4.78
N TYR A 61 -7.95 7.24 -3.53
CA TYR A 61 -7.59 8.62 -3.20
C TYR A 61 -6.12 8.96 -3.54
N ILE A 62 -5.22 8.01 -3.31
CA ILE A 62 -3.78 8.20 -3.56
C ILE A 62 -3.51 8.35 -5.05
N GLY A 63 -4.02 7.46 -5.91
CA GLY A 63 -3.70 7.53 -7.33
C GLY A 63 -4.50 6.60 -8.24
N ARG A 64 -4.35 6.81 -9.55
CA ARG A 64 -5.10 6.07 -10.59
C ARG A 64 -4.45 4.75 -11.01
N ASN A 65 -3.19 4.53 -10.63
CA ASN A 65 -2.45 3.30 -10.97
C ASN A 65 -2.69 2.26 -9.89
N HIS A 66 -3.89 1.67 -9.92
CA HIS A 66 -4.31 0.63 -9.00
C HIS A 66 -4.26 -0.75 -9.65
N HIS A 67 -3.48 -1.65 -9.06
CA HIS A 67 -3.28 -3.00 -9.57
C HIS A 67 -3.94 -4.04 -8.66
N ILE A 68 -4.84 -4.85 -9.20
CA ILE A 68 -5.42 -5.99 -8.47
C ILE A 68 -4.63 -7.26 -8.80
N ILE A 69 -4.08 -7.90 -7.77
CA ILE A 69 -3.17 -9.04 -7.84
C ILE A 69 -3.87 -10.26 -7.23
N ASP A 70 -4.28 -11.19 -8.07
CA ASP A 70 -4.91 -12.46 -7.68
C ASP A 70 -3.99 -13.68 -7.92
N SER A 71 -2.86 -13.46 -8.60
CA SER A 71 -1.99 -14.50 -9.11
C SER A 71 -0.57 -13.96 -9.30
N LYS A 72 0.40 -14.88 -9.38
CA LYS A 72 1.82 -14.52 -9.59
C LYS A 72 2.04 -13.78 -10.91
N LYS A 73 1.31 -14.14 -11.95
CA LYS A 73 1.36 -13.46 -13.26
C LYS A 73 0.93 -12.01 -13.15
N ASN A 74 -0.14 -11.73 -12.41
CA ASN A 74 -0.60 -10.37 -12.17
C ASN A 74 0.38 -9.58 -11.30
N GLU A 75 1.02 -10.23 -10.32
CA GLU A 75 2.07 -9.60 -9.51
C GLU A 75 3.25 -9.15 -10.38
N ASP A 76 3.79 -10.03 -11.23
CA ASP A 76 4.93 -9.70 -12.10
C ASP A 76 4.55 -8.59 -13.10
N SER A 77 3.32 -8.61 -13.63
CA SER A 77 2.81 -7.53 -14.49
C SER A 77 2.68 -6.20 -13.73
N ALA A 78 2.19 -6.22 -12.50
CA ALA A 78 2.06 -5.02 -11.67
C ALA A 78 3.42 -4.42 -11.33
N ILE A 79 4.44 -5.24 -11.04
CA ILE A 79 5.82 -4.77 -10.83
C ILE A 79 6.34 -4.04 -12.06
N PHE A 80 6.16 -4.65 -13.25
CA PHE A 80 6.60 -4.04 -14.50
C PHE A 80 5.93 -2.68 -14.75
N GLU A 81 4.61 -2.61 -14.60
CA GLU A 81 3.85 -1.37 -14.80
C GLU A 81 4.18 -0.29 -13.76
N LEU A 82 4.34 -0.66 -12.47
CA LEU A 82 4.77 0.26 -11.42
C LEU A 82 6.14 0.85 -11.74
N ARG A 83 7.10 0.00 -12.12
CA ARG A 83 8.45 0.43 -12.47
C ARG A 83 8.45 1.38 -13.67
N ARG A 84 7.68 1.06 -14.70
CA ARG A 84 7.49 1.93 -15.86
C ARG A 84 6.88 3.26 -15.45
N SER A 85 5.83 3.22 -14.62
CA SER A 85 5.11 4.41 -14.16
C SER A 85 6.02 5.37 -13.39
N PHE A 86 6.83 4.86 -12.46
CA PHE A 86 7.80 5.67 -11.72
C PHE A 86 8.90 6.25 -12.63
N LYS A 87 9.36 5.52 -13.65
CA LYS A 87 10.30 6.04 -14.66
C LYS A 87 9.69 7.15 -15.52
N GLU A 88 8.42 7.03 -15.88
CA GLU A 88 7.70 8.09 -16.62
C GLU A 88 7.47 9.34 -15.72
N GLY A 89 7.63 9.19 -14.40
CA GLY A 89 7.58 10.27 -13.41
C GLY A 89 6.27 10.37 -12.68
N HIS A 90 5.41 9.37 -12.79
CA HIS A 90 4.29 9.24 -11.89
C HIS A 90 4.82 9.03 -10.47
N LEU A 91 4.18 9.69 -9.50
CA LEU A 91 4.61 9.65 -8.11
C LEU A 91 3.87 8.61 -7.28
N THR A 92 2.83 7.98 -7.81
CA THR A 92 1.93 7.13 -7.02
C THR A 92 1.72 5.78 -7.68
N GLY A 93 1.77 4.72 -6.88
CA GLY A 93 1.38 3.37 -7.28
C GLY A 93 0.61 2.68 -6.16
N THR A 94 -0.43 1.93 -6.51
CA THR A 94 -1.20 1.18 -5.52
C THR A 94 -1.46 -0.26 -5.97
N ALA A 95 -1.52 -1.18 -5.00
CA ALA A 95 -1.72 -2.60 -5.28
C ALA A 95 -2.61 -3.27 -4.23
N ASN A 96 -3.56 -4.06 -4.70
CA ASN A 96 -4.44 -4.89 -3.88
C ASN A 96 -4.12 -6.37 -4.12
N PHE A 97 -3.80 -7.12 -3.06
CA PHE A 97 -3.57 -8.56 -3.12
C PHE A 97 -4.83 -9.32 -2.69
N ALA A 98 -5.57 -9.83 -3.68
CA ALA A 98 -6.93 -10.36 -3.52
C ALA A 98 -7.05 -11.54 -2.53
N ASN A 99 -5.99 -12.34 -2.41
CA ASN A 99 -5.96 -13.58 -1.63
C ASN A 99 -5.09 -13.49 -0.37
N GLU A 100 -4.58 -12.31 -0.04
CA GLU A 100 -3.58 -12.12 1.00
C GLU A 100 -4.12 -11.41 2.23
N GLY A 101 -3.51 -11.72 3.38
CA GLY A 101 -3.77 -11.02 4.64
C GLY A 101 -2.79 -9.86 4.89
N HIS A 102 -2.73 -9.42 6.14
CA HIS A 102 -1.96 -8.25 6.57
C HIS A 102 -0.46 -8.27 6.23
N TYR A 103 0.16 -9.45 6.17
CA TYR A 103 1.63 -9.57 6.14
C TYR A 103 2.20 -9.79 4.74
N LEU A 104 1.95 -8.86 3.81
CA LEU A 104 2.45 -8.93 2.43
C LEU A 104 3.97 -9.08 2.33
N GLN A 105 4.73 -8.52 3.27
CA GLN A 105 6.19 -8.66 3.30
C GLN A 105 6.66 -10.10 3.53
N LYS A 106 5.79 -10.99 4.05
CA LYS A 106 6.09 -12.41 4.23
C LYS A 106 5.72 -13.23 2.99
N THR A 107 4.63 -12.88 2.33
CA THR A 107 4.07 -13.67 1.22
C THR A 107 4.51 -13.17 -0.15
N HIS A 108 4.73 -11.86 -0.31
CA HIS A 108 5.17 -11.20 -1.54
C HIS A 108 6.40 -10.30 -1.34
N PRO A 109 7.51 -10.81 -0.77
CA PRO A 109 8.72 -10.01 -0.56
C PRO A 109 9.32 -9.47 -1.86
N LYS A 110 9.23 -10.23 -2.96
CA LYS A 110 9.70 -9.82 -4.29
C LYS A 110 9.00 -8.54 -4.75
N PHE A 111 7.67 -8.50 -4.69
CA PHE A 111 6.90 -7.31 -5.06
C PHE A 111 7.34 -6.09 -4.24
N ILE A 112 7.45 -6.23 -2.92
CA ILE A 112 7.82 -5.12 -2.03
C ILE A 112 9.20 -4.58 -2.40
N VAL A 113 10.20 -5.45 -2.58
CA VAL A 113 11.56 -5.04 -2.93
C VAL A 113 11.59 -4.35 -4.30
N GLU A 114 11.01 -4.96 -5.32
CA GLU A 114 11.05 -4.42 -6.69
C GLU A 114 10.26 -3.11 -6.82
N ALA A 115 9.10 -3.01 -6.17
CA ALA A 115 8.30 -1.80 -6.17
C ALA A 115 9.04 -0.66 -5.48
N ILE A 116 9.68 -0.91 -4.33
CA ILE A 116 10.49 0.10 -3.63
C ILE A 116 11.73 0.47 -4.45
N ASP A 117 12.46 -0.49 -5.00
CA ASP A 117 13.67 -0.23 -5.80
C ASP A 117 13.34 0.66 -7.00
N SER A 118 12.20 0.40 -7.67
CA SER A 118 11.72 1.22 -8.77
C SER A 118 11.40 2.68 -8.39
N MET A 119 11.14 2.96 -7.11
CA MET A 119 10.97 4.33 -6.61
C MET A 119 12.30 5.10 -6.51
N PHE A 120 13.44 4.42 -6.50
CA PHE A 120 14.76 5.05 -6.45
C PHE A 120 15.50 5.01 -7.78
N GLU A 121 15.00 4.27 -8.76
CA GLU A 121 15.50 4.34 -10.12
C GLU A 121 15.31 5.77 -10.67
N ASN A 122 16.44 6.37 -11.04
CA ASN A 122 16.49 7.70 -11.66
C ASN A 122 15.76 7.67 -13.02
N LYS A 123 15.18 8.81 -13.39
CA LYS A 123 14.71 9.07 -14.75
C LYS A 123 15.86 9.03 -15.76
#